data_AF-A0A448X1P2-F1
#
_entry.id   AF-A0A448X1P2-F1
#
_cell.length_a   1.000
_cell.length_b   1.000
_cell.length_c   1.000
_cell.angle_alpha   90.00
_cell.angle_beta   90.00
_cell.angle_gamma   90.00
#
_symmetry.space_group_name_H-M   'P 1'
#
loop_
_entity.id
_entity.type
_entity.pdbx_description
1 polymer ?
#
loop_
_entity_poly.entity_id
_entity_poly.type
_entity_poly.pdbx_seq_one_letter_code
_entity_poly.pdbx_strand_id
1 'polypeptide(L)'
;MGALLDTPQTEKYNETGSGNGLRYGIGSMQGWRISMEDAHCAITQLPGNLKGWSFFAVFDGHAGALVSELCAAELLKAKFKKIDPDLAPSIPEIERGIREGFLSLDEQLRQLPQVASGEDKSGSTAVCVLITPEHIFFANCGDSRALIVRDGRVAFATTDHKPVNPNEKQRIQNAGGSVIVQRVNGSLAVSRSLGDYAYKTVEGKGPTEQMI
;
A
#
# COMPACT_ATOMS: atom_id res chain seq x y z
N MET A 1 21.61 -4.60 2.74
CA MET A 1 21.18 -5.76 3.55
C MET A 1 21.15 -5.26 4.98
N GLY A 2 19.98 -5.20 5.60
CA GLY A 2 19.82 -4.65 6.96
C GLY A 2 20.42 -5.59 8.01
N ALA A 3 20.67 -5.05 9.21
CA ALA A 3 21.07 -5.86 10.36
C ALA A 3 19.98 -6.90 10.69
N LEU A 4 20.40 -8.08 11.11
CA LEU A 4 19.53 -9.16 11.56
C LEU A 4 19.74 -9.39 13.06
N LEU A 5 18.72 -9.91 13.72
CA LEU A 5 18.83 -10.41 15.09
C LEU A 5 19.59 -11.74 15.14
N ASP A 6 20.15 -12.09 16.29
CA ASP A 6 20.80 -13.39 16.51
C ASP A 6 19.81 -14.56 16.52
N THR A 7 18.55 -14.29 16.92
CA THR A 7 17.43 -15.24 16.88
C THR A 7 16.17 -14.53 16.41
N PRO A 8 15.23 -15.23 15.74
CA PRO A 8 14.02 -14.59 15.26
C PRO A 8 13.08 -14.28 16.43
N GLN A 9 12.45 -13.11 16.41
CA GLN A 9 11.29 -12.83 17.24
C GLN A 9 10.08 -13.58 16.68
N THR A 10 9.69 -14.65 17.37
CA THR A 10 8.60 -15.53 16.94
C THR A 10 7.24 -15.21 17.56
N GLU A 11 7.14 -14.16 18.37
CA GLU A 11 5.86 -13.69 18.91
C GLU A 11 4.89 -13.36 17.77
N LYS A 12 3.61 -13.72 17.96
CA LYS A 12 2.56 -13.49 16.98
C LYS A 12 1.60 -12.44 17.51
N TYR A 13 1.42 -11.39 16.73
CA TYR A 13 0.20 -10.61 16.84
C TYR A 13 -0.86 -11.30 15.97
N ASN A 14 -2.05 -11.55 16.53
CA ASN A 14 -3.15 -12.13 15.80
C ASN A 14 -4.40 -11.27 15.96
N GLU A 15 -5.17 -11.16 14.89
CA GLU A 15 -6.45 -10.46 14.86
C GLU A 15 -7.44 -11.31 14.07
N THR A 16 -8.69 -11.40 14.54
CA THR A 16 -9.75 -12.14 13.85
C THR A 16 -11.05 -11.37 13.94
N GLY A 17 -11.91 -11.52 12.94
CA GLY A 17 -13.23 -10.92 12.99
C GLY A 17 -14.16 -11.46 11.91
N SER A 18 -15.38 -10.92 11.91
CA SER A 18 -16.42 -11.30 10.96
C SER A 18 -17.43 -10.18 10.78
N GLY A 19 -18.02 -10.09 9.59
CA GLY A 19 -19.05 -9.11 9.24
C GLY A 19 -19.31 -9.12 7.74
N ASN A 20 -20.48 -8.64 7.31
CA ASN A 20 -20.88 -8.64 5.89
C ASN A 20 -20.76 -10.01 5.19
N GLY A 21 -21.01 -11.10 5.94
CA GLY A 21 -20.88 -12.48 5.44
C GLY A 21 -19.43 -12.97 5.29
N LEU A 22 -18.44 -12.16 5.69
CA LEU A 22 -17.02 -12.48 5.65
C LEU A 22 -16.50 -12.90 7.02
N ARG A 23 -15.42 -13.68 7.01
CA ARG A 23 -14.58 -13.99 8.17
C ARG A 23 -13.14 -13.74 7.79
N TYR A 24 -12.35 -13.17 8.71
CA TYR A 24 -10.92 -12.96 8.49
C TYR A 24 -10.09 -13.39 9.69
N GLY A 25 -8.82 -13.68 9.41
CA GLY A 25 -7.76 -13.84 10.39
C GLY A 25 -6.49 -13.21 9.84
N ILE A 26 -5.75 -12.52 10.70
CA ILE A 26 -4.46 -11.88 10.42
C ILE A 26 -3.46 -12.42 11.43
N GLY A 27 -2.24 -12.65 10.97
CA GLY A 27 -1.09 -12.92 11.81
C GLY A 27 0.10 -12.12 11.32
N SER A 28 0.81 -11.44 12.21
CA SER A 28 2.07 -10.76 11.91
C SER A 28 3.17 -11.20 12.89
N MET A 29 4.42 -11.12 12.42
CA MET A 29 5.60 -11.59 13.16
C MET A 29 6.84 -10.85 12.65
N GLN A 30 7.62 -10.26 13.54
CA GLN A 30 8.85 -9.54 13.18
C GLN A 30 9.93 -10.46 12.57
N GLY A 31 10.08 -11.67 13.10
CA GLY A 31 11.07 -12.63 12.60
C GLY A 31 12.50 -12.14 12.84
N TRP A 32 13.33 -12.18 11.81
CA TRP A 32 14.78 -11.91 11.91
C TRP A 32 15.17 -10.42 11.84
N ARG A 33 14.22 -9.54 11.49
CA ARG A 33 14.49 -8.10 11.38
C ARG A 33 14.68 -7.49 12.76
N ILE A 34 15.49 -6.44 12.86
CA ILE A 34 15.69 -5.69 14.11
C ILE A 34 14.47 -4.83 14.50
N SER A 35 13.63 -4.49 13.52
CA SER A 35 12.39 -3.72 13.67
C SER A 35 11.24 -4.41 12.94
N MET A 36 10.03 -4.21 13.46
CA MET A 36 8.79 -4.55 12.77
C MET A 36 8.29 -3.29 12.05
N GLU A 37 8.31 -3.31 10.72
CA GLU A 37 7.89 -2.17 9.88
C GLU A 37 6.58 -2.45 9.13
N ASP A 38 6.03 -3.67 9.25
CA ASP A 38 4.74 -4.01 8.64
C ASP A 38 3.57 -3.46 9.47
N ALA A 39 2.51 -3.06 8.77
CA ALA A 39 1.22 -2.74 9.36
C ALA A 39 0.08 -3.36 8.53
N HIS A 40 -1.12 -3.42 9.10
CA HIS A 40 -2.31 -3.93 8.42
C HIS A 40 -3.57 -3.17 8.82
N CYS A 41 -4.60 -3.28 7.98
CA CYS A 41 -5.94 -2.77 8.26
C CYS A 41 -6.96 -3.86 7.92
N ALA A 42 -7.90 -4.13 8.82
CA ALA A 42 -9.00 -5.05 8.56
C ALA A 42 -10.32 -4.51 9.12
N ILE A 43 -11.25 -4.20 8.23
CA ILE A 43 -12.54 -3.64 8.56
C ILE A 43 -13.61 -4.39 7.78
N THR A 44 -14.44 -5.15 8.49
CA THR A 44 -15.56 -5.89 7.90
C THR A 44 -16.79 -5.03 7.65
N GLN A 45 -16.87 -3.83 8.23
CA GLN A 45 -17.96 -2.87 8.03
C GLN A 45 -17.42 -1.45 8.04
N LEU A 46 -17.31 -0.83 6.86
CA LEU A 46 -16.89 0.57 6.76
C LEU A 46 -17.92 1.50 7.44
N PRO A 47 -17.49 2.66 7.97
CA PRO A 47 -18.39 3.59 8.65
C PRO A 47 -19.38 4.29 7.70
N GLY A 48 -20.41 4.93 8.26
CA GLY A 48 -21.34 5.77 7.50
C GLY A 48 -22.32 4.96 6.63
N ASN A 49 -22.54 5.42 5.40
CA ASN A 49 -23.38 4.73 4.41
C ASN A 49 -22.67 3.56 3.72
N LEU A 50 -21.37 3.36 3.97
CA LEU A 50 -20.58 2.25 3.42
C LEU A 50 -20.61 0.97 4.29
N LYS A 51 -21.55 0.84 5.24
CA LYS A 51 -21.61 -0.32 6.17
C LYS A 51 -21.64 -1.69 5.49
N GLY A 52 -22.18 -1.78 4.27
CA GLY A 52 -22.18 -3.00 3.47
C GLY A 52 -20.85 -3.32 2.77
N TRP A 53 -19.83 -2.48 2.95
CA TRP A 53 -18.53 -2.60 2.32
C TRP A 53 -17.49 -3.01 3.37
N SER A 54 -16.47 -3.73 2.93
CA SER A 54 -15.36 -4.21 3.76
C SER A 54 -14.02 -3.82 3.13
N PHE A 55 -12.99 -3.62 3.94
CA PHE A 55 -11.66 -3.26 3.50
C PHE A 55 -10.59 -4.04 4.25
N PHE A 56 -9.61 -4.54 3.51
CA PHE A 56 -8.46 -5.23 4.05
C PHE A 56 -7.19 -4.72 3.37
N ALA A 57 -6.12 -4.50 4.11
CA ALA A 57 -4.85 -4.08 3.54
C ALA A 57 -3.65 -4.56 4.36
N VAL A 58 -2.53 -4.74 3.66
CA VAL A 58 -1.20 -4.98 4.23
C VAL A 58 -0.25 -3.92 3.69
N PHE A 59 0.63 -3.44 4.57
CA PHE A 59 1.60 -2.39 4.32
C PHE A 59 2.97 -2.92 4.76
N ASP A 60 3.90 -3.07 3.81
CA ASP A 60 5.29 -3.47 4.07
C ASP A 60 6.13 -2.18 4.10
N GLY A 61 6.46 -1.73 5.30
CA GLY A 61 7.25 -0.53 5.52
C GLY A 61 8.74 -0.77 5.30
N HIS A 62 9.44 0.28 4.88
CA HIS A 62 10.89 0.25 4.77
C HIS A 62 11.51 1.58 5.21
N ALA A 63 12.69 1.48 5.82
CA ALA A 63 13.45 2.63 6.35
C ALA A 63 12.69 3.40 7.44
N GLY A 64 11.95 2.69 8.27
CA GLY A 64 11.04 3.20 9.30
C GLY A 64 9.61 2.67 9.12
N ALA A 65 8.85 2.67 10.22
CA ALA A 65 7.46 2.21 10.25
C ALA A 65 6.43 3.35 10.11
N LEU A 66 6.86 4.62 10.12
CA LEU A 66 5.96 5.77 10.17
C LEU A 66 4.95 5.76 9.02
N VAL A 67 5.41 5.57 7.79
CA VAL A 67 4.53 5.56 6.61
C VAL A 67 3.58 4.36 6.63
N SER A 68 4.03 3.15 6.95
CA SER A 68 3.17 1.96 6.97
C SER A 68 2.10 2.05 8.07
N GLU A 69 2.46 2.48 9.28
CA GLU A 69 1.53 2.70 10.40
C GLU A 69 0.45 3.74 10.08
N LEU A 70 0.86 4.87 9.49
CA LEU A 70 -0.09 5.92 9.11
C LEU A 70 -0.98 5.49 7.94
N CYS A 71 -0.46 4.70 6.99
CA CYS A 71 -1.29 4.12 5.94
C CYS A 71 -2.36 3.19 6.53
N ALA A 72 -2.01 2.36 7.51
CA ALA A 72 -2.98 1.50 8.19
C ALA A 72 -4.06 2.29 8.95
N ALA A 73 -3.69 3.42 9.56
CA ALA A 73 -4.61 4.26 10.34
C ALA A 73 -5.50 5.20 9.50
N GLU A 74 -4.97 5.74 8.40
CA GLU A 74 -5.55 6.90 7.71
C GLU A 74 -6.02 6.62 6.28
N LEU A 75 -5.56 5.55 5.61
CA LEU A 75 -5.92 5.29 4.20
C LEU A 75 -7.44 5.22 3.98
N LEU A 76 -8.18 4.67 4.94
CA LEU A 76 -9.64 4.64 4.92
C LEU A 76 -10.29 5.98 5.27
N LYS A 77 -9.66 6.79 6.14
CA LYS A 77 -10.21 8.08 6.56
C LYS A 77 -10.05 9.15 5.48
N ALA A 78 -8.98 9.07 4.69
CA ALA A 78 -8.58 10.10 3.76
C ALA A 78 -9.63 10.40 2.67
N LYS A 79 -10.35 9.39 2.12
CA LYS A 79 -11.19 9.64 0.92
C LYS A 79 -12.46 8.82 0.71
N PHE A 80 -12.81 7.83 1.54
CA PHE A 80 -14.14 7.18 1.40
C PHE A 80 -15.32 8.15 1.60
N LYS A 81 -15.07 9.34 2.16
CA LYS A 81 -16.05 10.45 2.23
C LYS A 81 -16.56 10.95 0.87
N LYS A 82 -15.90 10.62 -0.24
CA LYS A 82 -16.30 11.06 -1.59
C LYS A 82 -17.07 10.03 -2.40
N ILE A 83 -17.06 8.76 -1.98
CA ILE A 83 -17.85 7.72 -2.62
C ILE A 83 -19.19 7.70 -1.89
N ASP A 84 -20.24 8.15 -2.57
CA ASP A 84 -21.60 8.04 -2.05
C ASP A 84 -22.21 6.71 -2.53
N PRO A 85 -22.25 5.65 -1.68
CA PRO A 85 -22.86 4.38 -2.04
C PRO A 85 -24.34 4.50 -2.35
N ASP A 86 -25.04 5.52 -1.83
CA ASP A 86 -26.46 5.73 -2.09
C ASP A 86 -26.70 6.19 -3.54
N LEU A 87 -25.64 6.61 -4.25
CA LEU A 87 -25.65 6.93 -5.68
C LEU A 87 -25.28 5.75 -6.58
N ALA A 88 -25.09 4.55 -6.03
CA ALA A 88 -24.69 3.34 -6.77
C ALA A 88 -23.47 3.62 -7.69
N PRO A 89 -22.29 3.94 -7.11
CA PRO A 89 -21.14 4.38 -7.88
C PRO A 89 -20.71 3.31 -8.88
N SER A 90 -20.43 3.73 -10.10
CA SER A 90 -19.94 2.86 -11.15
C SER A 90 -18.52 2.36 -10.84
N ILE A 91 -18.13 1.23 -11.44
CA ILE A 91 -16.78 0.65 -11.32
C ILE A 91 -15.68 1.71 -11.57
N PRO A 92 -15.72 2.52 -12.66
CA PRO A 92 -14.70 3.55 -12.89
C PRO A 92 -14.64 4.64 -11.81
N GLU A 93 -15.76 4.96 -11.16
CA GLU A 93 -15.80 5.94 -10.08
C GLU A 93 -15.11 5.41 -8.82
N ILE A 94 -15.32 4.13 -8.52
CA ILE A 94 -14.64 3.45 -7.41
C ILE A 94 -13.13 3.35 -7.69
N GLU A 95 -12.73 2.94 -8.89
CA GLU A 95 -11.32 2.88 -9.30
C GLU A 95 -10.63 4.25 -9.20
N ARG A 96 -11.29 5.30 -9.69
CA ARG A 96 -10.80 6.68 -9.55
C ARG A 96 -10.70 7.10 -8.09
N GLY A 97 -11.69 6.77 -7.26
CA GLY A 97 -11.69 7.04 -5.83
C GLY A 97 -10.52 6.38 -5.10
N ILE A 98 -10.22 5.12 -5.43
CA ILE A 98 -9.04 4.41 -4.91
C ILE A 98 -7.76 5.15 -5.32
N ARG A 99 -7.58 5.45 -6.61
CA ARG A 99 -6.39 6.15 -7.12
C ARG A 99 -6.18 7.51 -6.45
N GLU A 100 -7.23 8.33 -6.37
CA GLU A 100 -7.19 9.62 -5.69
C GLU A 100 -6.94 9.49 -4.18
N GLY A 101 -7.41 8.40 -3.56
CA GLY A 101 -7.11 8.03 -2.18
C GLY A 101 -5.61 7.88 -1.93
N PHE A 102 -4.94 7.08 -2.75
CA PHE A 102 -3.49 6.89 -2.68
C PHE A 102 -2.73 8.21 -2.86
N LEU A 103 -3.02 8.96 -3.93
CA LEU A 103 -2.33 10.21 -4.22
C LEU A 103 -2.54 11.26 -3.12
N SER A 104 -3.77 11.36 -2.60
CA SER A 104 -4.06 12.32 -1.54
C SER A 104 -3.44 11.93 -0.21
N LEU A 105 -3.37 10.64 0.12
CA LEU A 105 -2.69 10.18 1.33
C LEU A 105 -1.19 10.44 1.21
N ASP A 106 -0.58 10.11 0.06
CA ASP A 106 0.85 10.36 -0.17
C ASP A 106 1.21 11.84 -0.01
N GLU A 107 0.36 12.75 -0.51
CA GLU A 107 0.54 14.19 -0.32
C GLU A 107 0.36 14.61 1.15
N GLN A 108 -0.63 14.06 1.87
CA GLN A 108 -0.81 14.35 3.30
C GLN A 108 0.40 13.91 4.13
N LEU A 109 0.91 12.71 3.87
CA LEU A 109 2.10 12.16 4.53
C LEU A 109 3.33 13.03 4.25
N ARG A 110 3.46 13.60 3.05
CA ARG A 110 4.57 14.50 2.66
C ARG A 110 4.65 15.75 3.52
N GLN A 111 3.50 16.23 4.01
CA GLN A 111 3.40 17.46 4.80
C GLN A 111 3.66 17.22 6.30
N LEU A 112 3.88 15.97 6.74
CA LEU A 112 4.17 15.67 8.14
C LEU A 112 5.52 16.28 8.55
N PRO A 113 5.64 16.90 9.74
CA PRO A 113 6.86 17.56 10.16
C PRO A 113 8.11 16.68 10.09
N GLN A 114 8.02 15.41 10.52
CA GLN A 114 9.11 14.44 10.53
C GLN A 114 9.57 14.07 9.10
N VAL A 115 8.63 14.03 8.16
CA VAL A 115 8.90 13.72 6.75
C VAL A 115 9.45 14.95 6.04
N ALA A 116 8.84 16.11 6.24
CA ALA A 116 9.24 17.38 5.62
C ALA A 116 10.62 17.85 6.11
N SER A 117 10.98 17.56 7.36
CA SER A 117 12.33 17.82 7.89
C SER A 117 13.39 16.83 7.36
N GLY A 118 12.95 15.70 6.79
CA GLY A 118 13.81 14.60 6.35
C GLY A 118 14.34 13.72 7.49
N GLU A 119 13.78 13.86 8.69
CA GLU A 119 14.05 12.99 9.84
C GLU A 119 13.58 11.56 9.56
N ASP A 120 12.35 11.43 9.04
CA ASP A 120 11.80 10.17 8.55
C ASP A 120 11.90 10.12 7.02
N LYS A 121 12.44 9.01 6.52
CA LYS A 121 12.60 8.73 5.08
C LYS A 121 11.90 7.44 4.70
N SER A 122 10.98 6.98 5.53
CA SER A 122 10.31 5.71 5.32
C SER A 122 9.43 5.76 4.08
N GLY A 123 9.19 4.59 3.54
CA GLY A 123 8.15 4.34 2.56
C GLY A 123 7.40 3.09 2.94
N SER A 124 6.32 2.82 2.21
CA SER A 124 5.56 1.60 2.39
C SER A 124 4.98 1.13 1.07
N THR A 125 4.99 -0.18 0.87
CA THR A 125 4.03 -0.79 -0.05
C THR A 125 2.61 -0.62 0.50
N ALA A 126 1.63 -0.86 -0.35
CA ALA A 126 0.28 -1.14 0.07
C ALA A 126 -0.38 -2.10 -0.91
N VAL A 127 -0.92 -3.19 -0.38
CA VAL A 127 -1.85 -4.03 -1.12
C VAL A 127 -3.18 -4.03 -0.39
N CYS A 128 -4.26 -3.73 -1.11
CA CYS A 128 -5.58 -3.52 -0.54
C CYS A 128 -6.65 -4.30 -1.30
N VAL A 129 -7.69 -4.72 -0.58
CA VAL A 129 -8.89 -5.33 -1.11
C VAL A 129 -10.10 -4.59 -0.56
N LEU A 130 -10.86 -3.98 -1.45
CA LEU A 130 -12.15 -3.36 -1.15
C LEU A 130 -13.27 -4.29 -1.63
N ILE A 131 -14.13 -4.72 -0.73
CA ILE A 131 -15.22 -5.65 -1.01
C ILE A 131 -16.53 -4.89 -0.87
N THR A 132 -17.28 -4.82 -1.96
CA THR A 132 -18.65 -4.30 -2.00
C THR A 132 -19.63 -5.48 -2.04
N PRO A 133 -20.94 -5.25 -1.93
CA PRO A 133 -21.93 -6.33 -2.08
C PRO A 133 -21.82 -7.10 -3.41
N GLU A 134 -21.30 -6.47 -4.47
CA GLU A 134 -21.28 -7.04 -5.82
C GLU A 134 -19.88 -7.29 -6.38
N HIS A 135 -18.85 -6.60 -5.86
CA HIS A 135 -17.53 -6.56 -6.48
C HIS A 135 -16.39 -6.68 -5.45
N ILE A 136 -15.25 -7.21 -5.91
CA ILE A 136 -14.00 -7.26 -5.14
C ILE A 136 -12.95 -6.49 -5.94
N PHE A 137 -12.50 -5.36 -5.40
CA PHE A 137 -11.47 -4.52 -6.01
C PHE A 137 -10.12 -4.80 -5.36
N PHE A 138 -9.13 -5.16 -6.18
CA PHE A 138 -7.75 -5.31 -5.75
C PHE A 138 -6.96 -4.07 -6.16
N ALA A 139 -6.26 -3.44 -5.21
CA ALA A 139 -5.35 -2.33 -5.45
C ALA A 139 -3.96 -2.70 -4.95
N ASN A 140 -2.93 -2.42 -5.76
CA ASN A 140 -1.55 -2.73 -5.41
C ASN A 140 -0.62 -1.55 -5.71
N CYS A 141 0.27 -1.25 -4.77
CA CYS A 141 1.33 -0.26 -4.86
C CYS A 141 2.57 -0.83 -4.17
N GLY A 142 3.54 -1.33 -4.93
CA GLY A 142 4.70 -2.06 -4.38
C GLY A 142 4.72 -3.54 -4.76
N ASP A 143 5.49 -4.33 -4.02
CA ASP A 143 5.71 -5.75 -4.25
C ASP A 143 5.14 -6.68 -3.15
N SER A 144 4.32 -6.14 -2.25
CA SER A 144 3.31 -6.95 -1.56
C SER A 144 2.29 -7.49 -2.57
N ARG A 145 1.56 -8.55 -2.18
CA ARG A 145 0.68 -9.26 -3.12
C ARG A 145 -0.59 -9.76 -2.46
N ALA A 146 -1.70 -9.63 -3.20
CA ALA A 146 -2.98 -10.23 -2.86
C ALA A 146 -3.41 -11.16 -3.99
N LEU A 147 -4.12 -12.23 -3.63
CA LEU A 147 -4.69 -13.18 -4.55
C LEU A 147 -6.06 -13.63 -4.07
N ILE A 148 -6.90 -14.06 -5.01
CA ILE A 148 -8.20 -14.69 -4.71
C ILE A 148 -8.21 -16.12 -5.23
N VAL A 149 -8.68 -17.01 -4.39
CA VAL A 149 -8.87 -18.42 -4.72
C VAL A 149 -10.36 -18.67 -4.92
N ARG A 150 -10.70 -19.32 -6.04
CA ARG A 150 -12.06 -19.77 -6.36
C ARG A 150 -11.96 -21.22 -6.87
N ASP A 151 -12.81 -22.09 -6.37
CA ASP A 151 -12.85 -23.52 -6.74
C ASP A 151 -11.47 -24.22 -6.62
N GLY A 152 -10.73 -23.89 -5.56
CA GLY A 152 -9.41 -24.46 -5.27
C GLY A 152 -8.28 -23.96 -6.18
N ARG A 153 -8.49 -22.92 -6.99
CA ARG A 153 -7.48 -22.35 -7.90
C ARG A 153 -7.33 -20.85 -7.71
N VAL A 154 -6.13 -20.33 -7.97
CA VAL A 154 -5.88 -18.88 -8.00
C VAL A 154 -6.62 -18.31 -9.20
N ALA A 155 -7.67 -17.53 -8.95
CA ALA A 155 -8.49 -16.90 -9.98
C ALA A 155 -7.94 -15.53 -10.40
N PHE A 156 -7.28 -14.83 -9.48
CA PHE A 156 -6.58 -13.57 -9.75
C PHE A 156 -5.47 -13.35 -8.73
N ALA A 157 -4.40 -12.65 -9.13
CA ALA A 157 -3.35 -12.14 -8.26
C ALA A 157 -2.89 -10.76 -8.74
N THR A 158 -2.56 -9.88 -7.80
CA THR A 158 -1.94 -8.59 -8.12
C THR A 158 -0.56 -8.81 -8.74
N THR A 159 -0.14 -7.87 -9.60
CA THR A 159 1.21 -7.87 -10.17
C THR A 159 2.11 -6.96 -9.35
N ASP A 160 3.27 -7.47 -8.94
CA ASP A 160 4.26 -6.71 -8.18
C ASP A 160 4.85 -5.58 -9.02
N HIS A 161 5.06 -4.43 -8.38
CA HIS A 161 5.71 -3.27 -8.97
C HIS A 161 7.23 -3.32 -8.74
N LYS A 162 7.93 -3.94 -9.67
CA LYS A 162 9.40 -4.06 -9.66
C LYS A 162 10.04 -3.05 -10.62
N PRO A 163 11.18 -2.43 -10.27
CA PRO A 163 11.89 -1.50 -11.15
C PRO A 163 12.24 -2.03 -12.55
N VAL A 164 12.38 -3.36 -12.69
CA VAL A 164 12.70 -4.01 -13.96
C VAL A 164 11.50 -4.16 -14.90
N ASN A 165 10.27 -3.98 -14.41
CA ASN A 165 9.07 -4.08 -15.23
C ASN A 165 9.11 -3.00 -16.32
N PRO A 166 8.74 -3.30 -17.59
CA PRO A 166 8.99 -2.38 -18.72
C PRO A 166 8.45 -0.96 -18.50
N ASN A 167 7.19 -0.83 -18.07
CA ASN A 167 6.56 0.48 -17.83
C ASN A 167 7.17 1.22 -16.64
N GLU A 168 7.58 0.49 -15.60
CA GLU A 168 8.21 1.05 -14.40
C GLU A 168 9.61 1.57 -14.74
N LYS A 169 10.40 0.76 -15.44
CA LYS A 169 11.72 1.14 -15.93
C LYS A 169 11.65 2.38 -16.83
N GLN A 170 10.68 2.41 -17.74
CA GLN A 170 10.48 3.55 -18.63
C GLN A 170 10.14 4.82 -17.84
N ARG A 171 9.23 4.74 -16.84
CA ARG A 171 8.91 5.89 -15.98
C ARG A 171 10.14 6.38 -15.21
N ILE A 172 10.90 5.46 -14.60
CA ILE A 172 12.13 5.76 -13.86
C ILE A 172 13.16 6.48 -14.74
N GLN A 173 13.39 5.98 -15.97
CA GLN A 173 14.32 6.58 -16.92
C GLN A 173 13.84 7.96 -17.39
N ASN A 174 12.54 8.11 -17.67
CA ASN A 174 11.93 9.39 -18.05
C ASN A 174 11.99 10.44 -16.93
N ALA A 175 12.11 10.00 -15.68
CA ALA A 175 12.32 10.84 -14.50
C ALA A 175 13.82 11.11 -14.21
N GLY A 176 14.73 10.70 -15.11
CA GLY A 176 16.17 10.92 -14.97
C GLY A 176 16.90 9.88 -14.10
N GLY A 177 16.20 8.83 -13.66
CA GLY A 177 16.76 7.74 -12.86
C GLY A 177 17.31 6.59 -13.71
N SER A 178 17.81 5.57 -13.03
CA SER A 178 18.31 4.33 -13.64
C SER A 178 17.81 3.11 -12.90
N VAL A 179 17.79 1.96 -13.57
CA VAL A 179 17.51 0.66 -12.95
C VAL A 179 18.79 -0.15 -12.97
N ILE A 180 19.39 -0.32 -11.80
CA ILE A 180 20.64 -1.06 -11.62
C ILE A 180 20.27 -2.39 -10.95
N VAL A 181 20.49 -3.48 -11.68
CA VAL A 181 20.00 -4.82 -11.33
C VAL A 181 18.47 -4.82 -11.19
N GLN A 182 17.94 -4.72 -9.97
CA GLN A 182 16.50 -4.67 -9.69
C GLN A 182 16.11 -3.46 -8.83
N ARG A 183 16.96 -2.43 -8.79
CA ARG A 183 16.79 -1.30 -7.88
C ARG A 183 16.83 0.04 -8.60
N VAL A 184 15.96 0.97 -8.18
CA VAL A 184 15.98 2.38 -8.60
C VAL A 184 17.26 3.01 -8.08
N ASN A 185 18.09 3.51 -8.99
CA ASN A 185 19.42 4.06 -8.74
C ASN A 185 20.32 3.15 -7.87
N GLY A 186 20.12 1.82 -7.96
CA GLY A 186 20.87 0.85 -7.15
C GLY A 186 20.40 0.72 -5.69
N SER A 187 19.41 1.51 -5.26
CA SER A 187 18.98 1.60 -3.87
C SER A 187 17.64 0.90 -3.61
N LEU A 188 16.54 1.40 -4.18
CA LEU A 188 15.19 0.98 -3.79
C LEU A 188 14.68 -0.18 -4.66
N ALA A 189 14.23 -1.28 -4.03
CA ALA A 189 13.86 -2.53 -4.73
C ALA A 189 12.40 -2.59 -5.21
N VAL A 190 11.61 -1.58 -4.87
CA VAL A 190 10.24 -1.37 -5.35
C VAL A 190 10.23 -0.21 -6.33
N SER A 191 9.30 -0.23 -7.28
CA SER A 191 9.09 0.90 -8.19
C SER A 191 7.89 1.75 -7.81
N ARG A 192 7.06 1.34 -6.84
CA ARG A 192 5.93 2.14 -6.37
C ARG A 192 5.81 1.97 -4.87
N SER A 193 5.54 3.06 -4.18
CA SER A 193 5.29 3.09 -2.73
C SER A 193 4.67 4.43 -2.34
N LEU A 194 4.02 4.42 -1.19
CA LEU A 194 3.73 5.65 -0.44
C LEU A 194 5.02 6.06 0.30
N GLY A 195 5.21 7.35 0.55
CA GLY A 195 6.46 7.85 1.14
C GLY A 195 7.59 7.98 0.12
N ASP A 196 8.83 7.66 0.51
CA ASP A 196 10.02 7.70 -0.37
C ASP A 196 10.26 9.04 -1.08
N TYR A 197 9.97 10.16 -0.41
CA TYR A 197 9.90 11.47 -1.07
C TYR A 197 11.21 11.94 -1.70
N ALA A 198 12.36 11.39 -1.29
CA ALA A 198 13.64 11.63 -1.96
C ALA A 198 13.64 11.21 -3.44
N TYR A 199 12.74 10.32 -3.85
CA TYR A 199 12.54 9.86 -5.23
C TYR A 199 11.40 10.57 -5.97
N LYS A 200 10.73 11.53 -5.30
CA LYS A 200 9.52 12.23 -5.78
C LYS A 200 9.73 13.75 -5.93
N THR A 201 10.95 14.18 -6.28
CA THR A 201 11.38 15.58 -6.37
C THR A 201 11.75 16.03 -7.78
N VAL A 202 11.46 15.23 -8.81
CA VAL A 202 11.83 15.57 -10.19
C VAL A 202 10.95 16.71 -10.69
N GLU A 203 11.56 17.86 -10.96
CA GLU A 203 10.89 19.04 -11.50
C GLU A 203 10.27 18.75 -12.87
N GLY A 204 9.09 19.34 -13.12
CA GLY A 204 8.36 19.16 -14.38
C GLY A 204 7.68 17.79 -14.55
N LYS A 205 7.70 16.92 -13.53
CA LYS A 205 7.00 15.62 -13.53
C LYS A 205 5.83 15.63 -12.56
N GLY A 206 4.68 15.13 -13.01
CA GLY A 206 3.52 14.93 -12.14
C GLY A 206 3.77 13.86 -11.06
N PRO A 207 2.89 13.74 -10.04
CA PRO A 207 3.07 12.79 -8.93
C PRO A 207 3.24 11.33 -9.37
N THR A 208 2.62 10.93 -10.48
CA THR A 208 2.71 9.55 -11.02
C THR A 208 3.79 9.38 -12.08
N GLU A 209 4.63 10.39 -12.29
CA GLU A 209 5.71 10.41 -13.28
C GLU A 209 7.10 10.51 -12.62
N GLN A 210 7.13 10.43 -11.28
CA GLN A 210 8.34 10.41 -10.46
C GLN A 210 9.06 9.06 -10.58
N MET A 211 10.25 8.93 -9.96
CA MET A 211 10.99 7.67 -10.00
C MET A 211 10.24 6.55 -9.25
N ILE A 212 9.48 6.91 -8.21
CA ILE A 212 8.66 6.03 -7.36
C ILE A 212 7.22 6.51 -7.33
#